data_AF-A0A7J4ET29-F1
#
_entry.id   AF-A0A7J4ET29-F1
#
_cell.length_a   1.000
_cell.length_b   1.000
_cell.length_c   1.000
_cell.angle_alpha   90.00
_cell.angle_beta   90.00
_cell.angle_gamma   90.00
#
_symmetry.space_group_name_H-M   'P 1'
#
loop_
_entity.id
_entity.type
_entity.pdbx_description
1 polymer ?
#
loop_
_entity_poly.entity_id
_entity_poly.type
_entity_poly.pdbx_seq_one_letter_code
_entity_poly.pdbx_strand_id
1 'polypeptide(L)' 'MVKIVHAQTVLPEHVLNELKKKTGESATKDAIARAVEHYLMCPYTHEEPLERRLEEVLKKKKK' A
#
# COMPACT_ATOMS: atom_id res chain seq x y z
N MET A 1 -22.25 -13.27 7.34
CA MET A 1 -21.46 -14.06 6.37
C MET A 1 -20.51 -13.11 5.67
N VAL A 2 -19.20 -13.37 5.70
CA VAL A 2 -18.24 -12.56 4.95
C VAL A 2 -18.34 -12.94 3.48
N LYS A 3 -18.60 -11.98 2.61
CA LYS A 3 -18.65 -12.20 1.16
C LYS A 3 -17.20 -12.32 0.66
N ILE A 4 -16.78 -13.53 0.29
CA ILE A 4 -15.43 -13.76 -0.25
C ILE A 4 -15.45 -13.43 -1.74
N VAL A 5 -14.53 -12.54 -2.16
CA VAL A 5 -14.35 -12.16 -3.56
C VAL A 5 -12.94 -12.57 -3.98
N HIS A 6 -12.85 -13.33 -5.09
CA HIS A 6 -11.57 -13.67 -5.70
C HIS A 6 -11.32 -12.72 -6.87
N ALA A 7 -10.17 -12.05 -6.86
CA ALA A 7 -9.71 -11.20 -7.95
C ALA A 7 -8.39 -11.74 -8.50
N GLN A 8 -8.24 -11.70 -9.83
CA GLN A 8 -7.03 -12.13 -10.54
C GLN A 8 -6.66 -11.08 -11.56
N THR A 9 -5.36 -10.84 -11.73
CA THR A 9 -4.83 -9.91 -12.73
C THR A 9 -3.50 -10.43 -13.26
N VAL A 10 -3.17 -10.03 -14.49
CA VAL A 10 -1.89 -10.35 -15.12
C VAL A 10 -0.90 -9.23 -14.76
N LEU A 11 0.29 -9.62 -14.32
CA LEU A 11 1.37 -8.69 -14.00
C LEU A 11 2.63 -9.09 -14.77
N PRO A 12 3.41 -8.12 -15.29
CA PRO A 12 4.71 -8.41 -15.88
C PRO A 12 5.65 -9.04 -14.86
N GLU A 13 6.47 -10.00 -15.30
CA GLU A 13 7.38 -10.74 -14.42
C GLU A 13 8.39 -9.82 -13.71
N HIS A 14 8.91 -8.80 -14.40
CA HIS A 14 9.86 -7.85 -13.81
C HIS A 14 9.24 -7.09 -12.62
N VAL A 15 7.96 -6.72 -12.69
CA VAL A 15 7.24 -6.05 -11.60
C VAL A 15 7.12 -6.97 -10.39
N LEU A 16 6.81 -8.25 -10.60
CA LEU A 16 6.74 -9.23 -9.52
C LEU A 16 8.11 -9.44 -8.85
N ASN A 17 9.17 -9.50 -9.65
CA ASN A 17 10.53 -9.66 -9.13
C ASN A 17 10.99 -8.43 -8.34
N GLU A 18 10.66 -7.23 -8.78
CA GLU A 18 10.92 -6.01 -8.01
C GLU A 18 10.09 -5.96 -6.73
N LEU A 19 8.83 -6.36 -6.78
CA LEU A 19 7.97 -6.39 -5.60
C LEU A 19 8.54 -7.33 -4.54
N LYS A 20 8.91 -8.56 -4.92
CA LYS A 20 9.55 -9.54 -4.04
C LYS A 20 10.81 -9.01 -3.37
N LYS A 21 11.67 -8.32 -4.14
CA LYS A 21 12.87 -7.67 -3.61
C LYS A 21 12.52 -6.58 -2.59
N LYS A 22 11.50 -5.75 -2.87
CA LYS A 22 11.06 -4.67 -1.96
C LYS A 22 10.41 -5.20 -0.68
N THR A 23 9.62 -6.27 -0.77
CA THR A 23 8.93 -6.86 0.37
C THR A 23 9.77 -7.86 1.15
N GLY A 24 10.90 -8.32 0.59
CA GLY A 24 11.73 -9.39 1.14
C GLY A 24 11.11 -10.78 1.04
N GLU A 25 10.05 -10.94 0.22
CA GLU A 25 9.28 -12.18 0.11
C GLU A 25 9.71 -13.00 -1.11
N SER A 26 9.78 -14.33 -0.96
CA SER A 26 10.09 -15.25 -2.07
C SER A 26 8.84 -15.67 -2.84
N ALA A 27 7.71 -15.81 -2.13
CA ALA A 27 6.43 -16.21 -2.69
C ALA A 27 5.67 -15.01 -3.28
N THR A 28 5.12 -15.18 -4.48
CA THR A 28 4.35 -14.14 -5.17
C THR A 28 3.09 -13.74 -4.39
N LYS A 29 2.42 -14.72 -3.77
CA LYS A 29 1.21 -14.49 -2.97
C LYS A 29 1.49 -13.55 -1.79
N ASP A 30 2.57 -13.81 -1.06
CA ASP A 30 2.90 -13.06 0.16
C ASP A 30 3.41 -11.65 -0.18
N ALA A 31 4.17 -11.52 -1.27
CA ALA A 31 4.59 -10.23 -1.81
C ALA A 31 3.39 -9.36 -2.21
N ILE A 32 2.41 -9.93 -2.92
CA ILE A 32 1.18 -9.22 -3.31
C ILE A 32 0.32 -8.89 -2.07
N ALA A 33 0.19 -9.81 -1.12
CA ALA A 33 -0.57 -9.56 0.11
C ALA A 33 0.00 -8.37 0.89
N ARG A 34 1.33 -8.31 1.07
CA ARG A 34 2.01 -7.15 1.67
C ARG A 34 1.79 -5.85 0.90
N ALA A 35 1.82 -5.91 -0.43
CA ALA A 35 1.59 -4.74 -1.27
C ALA A 35 0.17 -4.18 -1.09
N VAL A 36 -0.83 -5.07 -1.07
CA VAL A 36 -2.24 -4.70 -0.86
C VAL A 36 -2.44 -4.15 0.55
N GLU A 37 -1.90 -4.82 1.56
CA GLU A 37 -1.95 -4.37 2.95
C GLU A 37 -1.33 -2.98 3.11
N HIS A 38 -0.15 -2.77 2.52
CA HIS A 38 0.50 -1.46 2.48
C HIS A 38 -0.39 -0.42 1.79
N TYR A 39 -0.97 -0.72 0.63
CA TYR A 39 -1.87 0.20 -0.08
C TYR A 39 -3.09 0.60 0.76
N LEU A 40 -3.68 -0.35 1.49
CA LEU A 40 -4.86 -0.10 2.35
C LEU A 40 -4.53 0.76 3.58
N MET A 41 -3.31 0.65 4.12
CA MET A 41 -2.89 1.39 5.32
C MET A 41 -2.09 2.65 5.01
N CYS A 42 -1.67 2.86 3.75
CA CYS A 42 -0.79 3.96 3.40
C CYS A 42 -1.53 5.30 3.49
N PRO A 43 -1.04 6.28 4.27
CA PRO A 43 -1.67 7.59 4.41
C PRO A 43 -1.57 8.45 3.14
N TYR A 44 -0.91 7.95 2.10
CA TYR A 44 -0.69 8.64 0.83
C TYR A 44 -1.51 8.06 -0.34
N THR A 45 -2.14 6.89 -0.19
CA THR A 45 -2.87 6.20 -1.28
C THR A 45 -4.35 6.54 -1.31
N HIS A 46 -4.92 6.80 -0.16
CA HIS A 46 -6.23 7.41 -0.03
C HIS A 46 -5.92 8.87 0.25
N GLU A 47 -6.38 9.79 -0.60
CA GLU A 47 -6.26 11.22 -0.30
C GLU A 47 -6.86 11.46 1.09
N GLU A 48 -6.01 11.50 2.12
CA GLU A 48 -6.38 12.24 3.31
C GLU A 48 -6.59 13.68 2.83
N PRO A 49 -7.75 14.27 3.15
CA PRO A 49 -8.07 15.60 2.68
C PRO A 49 -6.94 16.52 3.13
N LEU A 50 -6.60 17.48 2.26
CA LEU A 50 -5.51 18.44 2.43
C LEU A 50 -5.34 18.95 3.88
N GLU A 51 -6.47 19.04 4.59
CA GLU A 51 -6.66 19.25 6.02
C GLU A 51 -5.68 18.50 6.94
N ARG A 52 -5.51 17.17 6.84
CA ARG A 52 -4.62 16.41 7.75
C ARG A 52 -3.15 16.76 7.54
N ARG A 53 -2.72 16.91 6.28
CA ARG A 53 -1.36 17.39 5.95
C ARG A 53 -1.14 18.81 6.43
N LEU A 54 -2.14 19.68 6.33
CA LEU A 54 -2.08 21.06 6.79
C LEU A 54 -1.96 21.14 8.32
N GLU A 55 -2.69 20.31 9.06
CA GLU A 55 -2.59 20.21 10.52
C GLU A 55 -1.20 19.79 11.00
N GLU A 56 -0.54 18.84 10.33
CA GLU A 56 0.82 18.44 10.67
C GLU A 56 1.85 19.55 10.43
N VAL A 57 1.73 20.27 9.30
CA VAL A 57 2.60 21.41 8.99
C VAL A 57 2.40 22.54 9.99
N LEU A 58 1.16 22.84 10.37
CA LEU A 58 0.84 23.85 11.39
C LEU A 58 1.36 23.45 12.78
N LYS A 59 1.26 22.17 13.17
CA LYS A 59 1.87 21.66 14.41
C LYS A 59 3.39 21.80 14.40
N LYS A 60 4.06 21.51 13.28
CA LYS A 60 5.51 21.66 13.14
C LYS A 60 5.97 23.12 13.19
N LYS A 61 5.13 24.09 12.79
CA LYS A 61 5.42 25.53 12.87
C LYS A 61 5.17 26.17 14.24
N LYS A 62 4.42 25.51 15.13
CA LYS A 62 4.11 26.00 16.49
C LYS A 62 5.10 25.53 17.56
N LYS A 63 6.07 24.70 17.20
CA LYS A 63 7.16 24.26 18.08
C LYS A 63 8.44 24.98 17.67
#